data_AF-A0A933F9E2-F1
#
_entry.id   AF-A0A933F9E2-F1
#
_cell.length_a   1.000
_cell.length_b   1.000
_cell.length_c   1.000
_cell.angle_alpha   90.00
_cell.angle_beta   90.00
_cell.angle_gamma   90.00
#
_symmetry.space_group_name_H-M   'P 1'
#
loop_
_entity.id
_entity.type
_entity.pdbx_description
1 polymer ?
#
loop_
_entity_poly.entity_id
_entity_poly.type
_entity_poly.pdbx_seq_one_letter_code
_entity_poly.pdbx_strand_id
1 'polypeptide(L)'
;MTPATARLETLLRQVGLLRKQFSLGQKSFADFLQHSRNDFCNPPEEFFAHLRNAQDGAALLLRASRLLSAHLEDMKNGAGAARTEDVLAQAREIVAQVRSLMAGLSQVSIPGLSLEPSIWEEGIRVAGEALDG
;
A
#
# COMPACT_ATOMS: atom_id res chain seq x y z
N MET A 1 -11.81 -5.24 -25.33
CA MET A 1 -11.26 -4.53 -24.16
C MET A 1 -10.32 -3.45 -24.66
N THR A 2 -10.45 -2.20 -24.19
CA THR A 2 -9.57 -1.10 -24.65
C THR A 2 -8.23 -1.18 -23.92
N PRO A 3 -7.13 -0.67 -24.52
CA PRO A 3 -5.83 -0.58 -23.83
C PRO A 3 -5.90 0.18 -22.49
N ALA A 4 -6.77 1.19 -22.42
CA ALA A 4 -7.00 1.98 -21.22
C ALA A 4 -7.64 1.17 -20.07
N THR A 5 -8.65 0.33 -20.38
CA THR A 5 -9.26 -0.59 -19.39
C THR A 5 -8.23 -1.56 -18.83
N ALA A 6 -7.40 -2.14 -19.70
CA ALA A 6 -6.38 -3.10 -19.29
C ALA A 6 -5.36 -2.49 -18.32
N ARG A 7 -4.93 -1.25 -18.56
CA ARG A 7 -4.02 -0.50 -17.67
C ARG A 7 -4.64 -0.26 -16.29
N LEU A 8 -5.88 0.18 -16.23
CA LEU A 8 -6.61 0.39 -14.97
C LEU A 8 -6.77 -0.90 -14.17
N GLU A 9 -7.13 -2.00 -14.82
CA GLU A 9 -7.27 -3.31 -14.15
C GLU A 9 -5.92 -3.81 -13.61
N THR A 10 -4.85 -3.65 -14.38
CA THR A 10 -3.49 -4.00 -13.93
C THR A 10 -3.07 -3.18 -12.72
N LEU A 11 -3.26 -1.87 -12.77
CA LEU A 11 -2.93 -1.00 -11.64
C LEU A 11 -3.79 -1.31 -10.41
N LEU A 12 -5.08 -1.63 -10.60
CA LEU A 12 -5.96 -2.05 -9.51
C LEU A 12 -5.50 -3.37 -8.88
N ARG A 13 -5.06 -4.34 -9.69
CA ARG A 13 -4.48 -5.60 -9.19
C ARG A 13 -3.23 -5.35 -8.37
N GLN A 14 -2.32 -4.50 -8.85
CA GLN A 14 -1.10 -4.13 -8.12
C GLN A 14 -1.42 -3.43 -6.80
N VAL A 15 -2.37 -2.48 -6.79
CA VAL A 15 -2.86 -1.86 -5.54
C VAL A 15 -3.42 -2.91 -4.58
N GLY A 16 -4.14 -3.92 -5.07
CA GLY A 16 -4.61 -5.06 -4.26
C GLY A 16 -3.47 -5.86 -3.63
N LEU A 17 -2.41 -6.14 -4.38
CA LEU A 17 -1.21 -6.81 -3.88
C LEU A 17 -0.48 -5.98 -2.82
N LEU A 18 -0.32 -4.67 -3.05
CA LEU A 18 0.28 -3.76 -2.07
C LEU A 18 -0.52 -3.74 -0.77
N ARG A 19 -1.86 -3.71 -0.84
CA ARG A 19 -2.72 -3.77 0.35
C ARG A 19 -2.51 -5.04 1.16
N LYS A 20 -2.35 -6.18 0.47
CA LYS A 20 -2.03 -7.45 1.12
C LYS A 20 -0.70 -7.36 1.87
N GLN A 21 0.33 -6.76 1.29
CA GLN A 21 1.62 -6.59 1.98
C GLN A 21 1.50 -5.71 3.22
N PHE A 22 0.80 -4.58 3.14
CA PHE A 22 0.54 -3.75 4.33
C PHE A 22 -0.26 -4.49 5.40
N SER A 23 -1.23 -5.31 5.02
CA SER A 23 -1.99 -6.13 5.97
C SER A 23 -1.10 -7.12 6.71
N LEU A 24 -0.11 -7.71 6.03
CA LEU A 24 0.85 -8.60 6.66
C LEU A 24 1.79 -7.83 7.59
N GLY A 25 2.31 -6.67 7.16
CA GLY A 25 3.16 -5.82 8.00
C GLY A 25 2.43 -5.28 9.25
N GLN A 26 1.16 -4.90 9.12
CA GLN A 26 0.32 -4.47 10.25
C GLN A 26 0.11 -5.56 11.28
N LYS A 27 0.11 -6.85 10.87
CA LYS A 27 0.07 -7.97 11.80
C LYS A 27 1.32 -8.00 12.67
N SER A 28 2.51 -7.79 12.11
CA SER A 28 3.74 -7.72 12.91
C SER A 28 3.71 -6.59 13.96
N PHE A 29 3.16 -5.43 13.60
CA PHE A 29 2.97 -4.33 14.56
C PHE A 29 1.96 -4.69 15.66
N ALA A 30 0.86 -5.36 15.33
CA ALA A 30 -0.15 -5.81 16.29
C ALA A 30 0.40 -6.88 17.24
N ASP A 31 1.15 -7.84 16.69
CA ASP A 31 1.80 -8.90 17.47
C ASP A 31 2.80 -8.27 18.45
N PHE A 32 3.62 -7.30 18.02
CA PHE A 32 4.54 -6.59 18.91
C PHE A 32 3.81 -5.85 20.05
N LEU A 33 2.73 -5.13 19.75
CA LEU A 33 1.93 -4.46 20.79
C LEU A 33 1.37 -5.44 21.81
N GLN A 34 0.94 -6.61 21.36
CA GLN A 34 0.43 -7.66 22.24
C GLN A 34 1.55 -8.22 23.15
N HIS A 35 2.75 -8.45 22.60
CA HIS A 35 3.90 -8.90 23.38
C HIS A 35 4.31 -7.85 24.43
N SER A 36 4.45 -6.58 24.03
CA SER A 36 4.82 -5.51 24.96
C SER A 36 3.83 -5.40 26.13
N ARG A 37 2.53 -5.50 25.83
CA ARG A 37 1.49 -5.50 26.84
C ARG A 37 1.58 -6.70 27.80
N ASN A 38 1.89 -7.89 27.29
CA ASN A 38 2.02 -9.11 28.12
C ASN A 38 3.24 -9.04 29.04
N ASP A 39 4.32 -8.42 28.57
CA ASP A 39 5.58 -8.27 29.32
C ASP A 39 5.60 -7.02 30.22
N PHE A 40 4.46 -6.32 30.34
CA PHE A 40 4.31 -5.06 31.08
C PHE A 40 5.35 -3.98 30.68
N CYS A 41 5.80 -4.00 29.43
CA CYS A 41 6.72 -3.01 28.88
C CYS A 41 6.00 -2.09 27.90
N ASN A 42 6.45 -0.85 27.81
CA ASN A 42 5.92 0.09 26.82
C ASN A 42 6.72 -0.04 25.52
N PRO A 43 6.06 -0.05 24.35
CA PRO A 43 6.73 0.16 23.06
C PRO A 43 7.59 1.43 23.09
N PRO A 44 8.76 1.43 22.43
CA PRO A 44 9.55 2.65 22.30
C PRO A 44 8.80 3.70 21.45
N GLU A 45 9.11 4.98 21.62
CA GLU A 45 8.35 6.05 20.93
C GLU A 45 8.43 5.94 19.40
N GLU A 46 9.58 5.54 18.85
CA GLU A 46 9.75 5.35 17.40
C GLU A 46 8.80 4.30 16.81
N PHE A 47 8.33 3.33 17.61
CA PHE A 47 7.36 2.33 17.18
C PHE A 47 6.08 2.97 16.64
N PHE A 48 5.56 3.99 17.33
CA PHE A 48 4.29 4.62 16.95
C PHE A 48 4.40 5.40 15.66
N ALA A 49 5.58 5.96 15.35
CA ALA A 49 5.83 6.60 14.06
C ALA A 49 5.78 5.58 12.92
N HIS A 50 6.38 4.40 13.09
CA HIS A 50 6.35 3.34 12.07
C HIS A 50 4.96 2.71 11.93
N LEU A 51 4.25 2.49 13.03
CA LEU A 51 2.86 2.04 13.00
C LEU A 51 1.98 3.03 12.24
N ARG A 52 2.15 4.34 12.47
CA ARG A 52 1.45 5.39 11.74
C ARG A 52 1.77 5.35 10.24
N ASN A 53 3.05 5.22 9.87
CA ASN A 53 3.44 5.09 8.45
C ASN A 53 2.78 3.87 7.79
N ALA A 54 2.68 2.74 8.49
CA ALA A 54 2.00 1.55 8.01
C ALA A 54 0.48 1.77 7.85
N GLN A 55 -0.15 2.55 8.74
CA GLN A 55 -1.56 2.91 8.65
C GLN A 55 -1.82 3.90 7.51
N ASP A 56 -0.99 4.92 7.36
CA ASP A 56 -1.08 5.93 6.31
C ASP A 56 -0.93 5.28 4.92
N GLY A 57 0.02 4.36 4.76
CA GLY A 57 0.19 3.59 3.52
C GLY A 57 -1.05 2.74 3.17
N ALA A 58 -1.65 2.07 4.16
CA ALA A 58 -2.88 1.32 3.95
C ALA A 58 -4.07 2.21 3.58
N ALA A 59 -4.18 3.39 4.19
CA ALA A 59 -5.23 4.38 3.89
C ALA A 59 -5.09 4.94 2.45
N LEU A 60 -3.86 5.26 2.04
CA LEU A 60 -3.52 5.67 0.69
C LEU A 60 -3.94 4.61 -0.34
N LEU A 61 -3.60 3.34 -0.09
CA LEU A 61 -3.97 2.24 -0.99
C LEU A 61 -5.49 2.01 -1.05
N LEU A 62 -6.22 2.21 0.05
CA LEU A 62 -7.67 2.17 0.03
C LEU A 62 -8.26 3.28 -0.84
N ARG A 63 -7.69 4.49 -0.78
CA ARG A 63 -8.07 5.61 -1.65
C ARG A 63 -7.80 5.29 -3.12
N ALA A 64 -6.62 4.78 -3.46
CA ALA A 64 -6.29 4.36 -4.83
C ALA A 64 -7.24 3.27 -5.35
N SER A 65 -7.53 2.26 -4.52
CA SER A 65 -8.46 1.18 -4.87
C SER A 65 -9.85 1.73 -5.17
N ARG A 66 -10.38 2.64 -4.34
CA ARG A 66 -11.70 3.26 -4.57
C ARG A 66 -11.73 4.08 -5.85
N LEU A 67 -10.68 4.88 -6.08
CA LEU A 67 -10.55 5.70 -7.30
C LEU A 67 -10.57 4.82 -8.56
N LEU A 68 -9.73 3.78 -8.61
CA LEU A 68 -9.61 2.89 -9.76
C LEU A 68 -10.88 2.06 -9.99
N SER A 69 -11.48 1.51 -8.92
CA SER A 69 -12.70 0.73 -9.03
C SER A 69 -13.87 1.59 -9.51
N ALA A 70 -14.04 2.80 -8.97
CA ALA A 70 -15.10 3.71 -9.41
C ALA A 70 -14.94 4.09 -10.89
N HIS A 71 -13.72 4.39 -11.33
CA HIS A 71 -13.47 4.74 -12.73
C HIS A 71 -13.65 3.57 -13.69
N LEU A 72 -13.29 2.35 -13.27
CA LEU A 72 -13.57 1.14 -14.06
C LEU A 72 -15.07 0.91 -14.23
N GLU A 73 -15.87 1.14 -13.19
CA GLU A 73 -17.35 1.08 -13.29
C GLU A 73 -17.89 2.17 -14.23
N ASP A 74 -17.40 3.41 -14.13
CA ASP A 74 -17.77 4.48 -15.07
C ASP A 74 -17.49 4.07 -16.52
N MET A 75 -16.31 3.48 -16.79
CA MET A 75 -15.97 3.03 -18.14
C MET A 75 -16.83 1.87 -18.64
N LYS A 76 -17.22 0.92 -17.77
CA LYS A 76 -18.16 -0.14 -18.13
C LYS A 76 -19.53 0.42 -18.52
N ASN A 77 -19.93 1.53 -17.89
CA ASN A 77 -21.18 2.24 -18.16
C ASN A 77 -21.06 3.24 -19.33
N GLY A 78 -19.95 3.24 -20.07
CA GLY A 78 -19.73 4.11 -21.23
C GLY A 78 -19.36 5.56 -20.90
N ALA A 79 -18.99 5.85 -19.64
CA ALA A 79 -18.53 7.16 -19.18
C ALA A 79 -17.01 7.16 -18.92
N GLY A 80 -16.45 8.33 -18.58
CA GLY A 80 -15.12 8.42 -17.97
C GLY A 80 -13.91 8.27 -18.90
N ALA A 81 -14.05 7.86 -20.17
CA ALA A 81 -12.91 7.62 -21.07
C ALA A 81 -11.94 8.82 -21.19
N ALA A 82 -12.45 10.06 -21.18
CA ALA A 82 -11.64 11.27 -21.29
C ALA A 82 -10.76 11.56 -20.05
N ARG A 83 -11.09 10.99 -18.89
CA ARG A 83 -10.38 11.22 -17.61
C ARG A 83 -9.46 10.07 -17.22
N THR A 84 -9.33 9.04 -18.07
CA THR A 84 -8.59 7.82 -17.71
C THR A 84 -7.12 8.07 -17.41
N GLU A 85 -6.46 8.91 -18.20
CA GLU A 85 -5.05 9.23 -17.93
C GLU A 85 -4.89 10.03 -16.63
N ASP A 86 -5.81 10.94 -16.30
CA ASP A 86 -5.78 11.67 -15.03
C ASP A 86 -5.96 10.73 -13.83
N VAL A 87 -6.85 9.74 -13.95
CA VAL A 87 -7.08 8.73 -12.91
C VAL A 87 -5.88 7.82 -12.75
N LEU A 88 -5.27 7.38 -13.84
CA LEU A 88 -4.03 6.60 -13.81
C LEU A 88 -2.89 7.40 -13.17
N ALA A 89 -2.74 8.68 -13.52
CA ALA A 89 -1.72 9.56 -12.94
C ALA A 89 -1.91 9.73 -11.43
N GLN A 90 -3.14 10.01 -10.97
CA GLN A 90 -3.46 10.13 -9.54
C GLN A 90 -3.20 8.82 -8.79
N ALA A 91 -3.58 7.67 -9.36
CA ALA A 91 -3.33 6.38 -8.74
C ALA A 91 -1.83 6.05 -8.67
N ARG A 92 -1.05 6.36 -9.72
CA ARG A 92 0.41 6.18 -9.72
C ARG A 92 1.10 7.09 -8.70
N GLU A 93 0.65 8.32 -8.53
CA GLU A 93 1.16 9.22 -7.48
C GLU A 93 0.96 8.60 -6.10
N ILE A 94 -0.21 8.04 -5.83
CA ILE A 94 -0.48 7.33 -4.58
C ILE A 94 0.46 6.12 -4.43
N VAL A 95 0.66 5.32 -5.49
CA VAL A 95 1.60 4.19 -5.46
C VAL A 95 3.04 4.64 -5.18
N ALA A 96 3.48 5.78 -5.73
CA ALA A 96 4.81 6.32 -5.46
C ALA A 96 4.99 6.72 -3.99
N GLN A 97 3.98 7.36 -3.39
CA GLN A 97 3.98 7.68 -1.95
C GLN A 97 4.03 6.41 -1.10
N VAL A 98 3.22 5.41 -1.44
CA VAL A 98 3.19 4.11 -0.76
C VAL A 98 4.55 3.42 -0.86
N ARG A 99 5.20 3.43 -2.02
CA ARG A 99 6.54 2.87 -2.22
C ARG A 99 7.56 3.51 -1.27
N SER A 100 7.51 4.83 -1.11
CA SER A 100 8.37 5.55 -0.17
C SER A 100 8.14 5.11 1.28
N LEU A 101 6.89 4.93 1.68
CA LEU A 101 6.55 4.43 3.02
C LEU A 101 7.06 3.00 3.22
N MET A 102 6.90 2.11 2.23
CA MET A 102 7.40 0.74 2.32
C MET A 102 8.93 0.69 2.39
N ALA A 103 9.64 1.54 1.65
CA ALA A 103 11.10 1.64 1.74
C ALA A 103 11.57 2.12 3.12
N GLY A 104 10.82 3.03 3.76
CA GLY A 104 11.08 3.40 5.15
C GLY A 104 10.82 2.25 6.12
N LEU A 105 9.71 1.53 5.94
CA LEU A 105 9.31 0.39 6.79
C LEU A 105 10.25 -0.82 6.65
N SER A 106 10.83 -1.05 5.47
CA SER A 106 11.79 -2.15 5.25
C SER A 106 13.12 -1.97 6.00
N GLN A 107 13.40 -0.76 6.48
CA GLN A 107 14.63 -0.42 7.19
C GLN A 107 14.43 -0.30 8.71
N VAL A 108 13.20 -0.49 9.19
CA VAL A 108 12.88 -0.36 10.62
C VAL A 108 13.58 -1.46 11.40
N SER A 109 14.30 -1.05 12.43
CA SER A 109 14.93 -1.94 13.40
C SER A 109 14.53 -1.50 14.80
N ILE A 110 13.57 -2.21 15.38
CA ILE A 110 13.15 -2.03 16.78
C ILE A 110 13.38 -3.35 17.52
N PRO A 111 14.11 -3.36 18.64
CA PRO A 111 14.29 -4.57 19.44
C PRO A 111 12.96 -5.22 19.80
N GLY A 112 12.82 -6.52 19.50
CA GLY A 112 11.60 -7.30 19.72
C GLY A 112 10.54 -7.17 18.63
N LEU A 113 10.63 -6.18 17.73
CA LEU A 113 9.76 -6.10 16.55
C LEU A 113 10.40 -6.87 15.39
N SER A 114 9.74 -7.93 14.94
CA SER A 114 10.13 -8.65 13.73
C SER A 114 9.26 -8.20 12.56
N LEU A 115 9.83 -7.37 11.68
CA LEU A 115 9.27 -7.07 10.37
C LEU A 115 9.95 -7.96 9.33
N GLU A 116 9.21 -8.87 8.70
CA GLU A 116 9.79 -9.73 7.66
C GLU A 116 10.22 -8.87 6.45
N PRO A 117 11.52 -8.80 6.10
CA PRO A 117 11.99 -7.94 5.01
C PRO A 117 11.33 -8.27 3.67
N SER A 118 11.06 -9.56 3.43
CA SER A 118 10.43 -10.07 2.22
C SER A 118 9.04 -9.46 1.94
N ILE A 119 8.27 -9.11 2.98
CA ILE A 119 6.96 -8.44 2.83
C ILE A 119 7.15 -7.06 2.19
N TRP A 120 8.11 -6.29 2.71
CA TRP A 120 8.34 -4.93 2.29
C TRP A 120 9.08 -4.85 0.95
N GLU A 121 10.07 -5.71 0.74
CA GLU A 121 10.80 -5.84 -0.53
C GLU A 121 9.87 -6.22 -1.68
N GLU A 122 8.99 -7.21 -1.46
CA GLU A 122 7.98 -7.59 -2.45
C GLU A 122 7.00 -6.45 -2.73
N GLY A 123 6.59 -5.71 -1.71
CA GLY A 123 5.76 -4.52 -1.89
C GLY A 123 6.45 -3.42 -2.70
N ILE A 124 7.73 -3.14 -2.43
CA ILE A 124 8.53 -2.17 -3.18
C ILE A 124 8.65 -2.60 -4.65
N ARG A 125 8.86 -3.90 -4.89
CA ARG A 125 8.93 -4.49 -6.24
C ARG A 125 7.61 -4.30 -6.99
N VAL A 126 6.48 -4.69 -6.40
CA VAL A 126 5.14 -4.51 -6.97
C VAL A 126 4.83 -3.04 -7.24
N ALA A 127 5.23 -2.14 -6.34
CA ALA A 127 5.05 -0.71 -6.54
C ALA A 127 5.90 -0.18 -7.71
N GLY A 128 7.10 -0.72 -7.92
CA GLY A 128 7.92 -0.42 -9.10
C GLY A 128 7.21 -0.82 -10.39
N GLU A 129 6.73 -2.06 -10.47
CA GLU A 129 5.97 -2.56 -11.62
C GLU A 129 4.71 -1.73 -11.93
N ALA A 130 4.09 -1.17 -10.88
CA ALA A 130 2.91 -0.32 -11.01
C ALA A 130 3.19 1.10 -11.52
N LEU A 131 4.44 1.56 -11.36
CA LEU A 131 4.89 2.85 -11.85
C LEU A 131 5.42 2.76 -13.28
N ASP A 132 5.98 1.61 -13.66
CA ASP A 132 6.61 1.38 -14.96
C ASP A 132 5.61 0.98 -16.08
N GLY A 133 4.42 0.46 -15.71
CA GLY A 133 3.35 0.09 -16.65
C GLY A 133 2.27 1.17 -16.77
#